data_AF-A0A8T2XY41-F1
#
_entry.id   AF-A0A8T2XY41-F1
#
_cell.length_a   1.000
_cell.length_b   1.000
_cell.length_c   1.000
_cell.angle_alpha   90.00
_cell.angle_beta   90.00
_cell.angle_gamma   90.00
#
_symmetry.space_group_name_H-M   'P 1'
#
loop_
_entity.id
_entity.type
_entity.pdbx_description
1 polymer ?
#
loop_
_entity_poly.entity_id
_entity_poly.type
_entity_poly.pdbx_seq_one_letter_code
_entity_poly.pdbx_strand_id
1 'polypeptide(L)'
;MENTSMLREWFERVDSEKTGNITAIQLKSALAVGNLEFPLSVVQQMIRMYDFDRNGTMSFDEFVGLNKFLLKVQQAFSDLERGLGYLVPDDVYKGLVKIGFSLDSPSFYTVCEESF
;
A
#
# COMPACT_ATOMS: atom_id res chain seq x y z
N MET A 1 7.84 3.40 20.54
CA MET A 1 7.07 4.55 19.99
C MET A 1 7.70 4.87 18.65
N GLU A 2 7.39 4.10 17.61
CA GLU A 2 8.12 4.16 16.34
C GLU A 2 7.47 5.15 15.38
N ASN A 3 8.28 6.09 14.88
CA ASN A 3 8.10 6.94 13.70
C ASN A 3 6.79 7.72 13.52
N THR A 4 5.97 7.89 14.56
CA THR A 4 4.72 8.69 14.45
C THR A 4 4.99 10.13 14.01
N SER A 5 6.12 10.71 14.44
CA SER A 5 6.56 12.04 14.01
C SER A 5 6.93 12.09 12.53
N MET A 6 7.69 11.11 12.03
CA MET A 6 8.03 11.04 10.59
C MET A 6 6.80 10.79 9.73
N LEU A 7 5.87 9.95 10.20
CA LEU A 7 4.58 9.73 9.53
C LEU A 7 3.74 10.99 9.51
N ARG A 8 3.76 11.77 10.59
CA ARG A 8 3.06 13.06 10.65
C ARG A 8 3.64 14.06 9.67
N GLU A 9 4.97 14.18 9.60
CA GLU A 9 5.63 15.02 8.61
C GLU A 9 5.32 14.58 7.18
N TRP A 10 5.32 13.27 6.92
CA TRP A 10 4.96 12.76 5.60
C TRP A 10 3.49 13.06 5.28
N PHE A 11 2.57 12.81 6.21
CA PHE A 11 1.15 13.15 6.06
C PHE A 11 0.95 14.63 5.73
N GLU A 12 1.62 15.53 6.44
CA GLU A 12 1.53 16.98 6.20
C GLU A 12 2.11 17.41 4.85
N ARG A 13 3.09 16.67 4.32
CA ARG A 13 3.58 16.90 2.95
C ARG A 13 2.59 16.45 1.89
N VAL A 14 1.84 15.37 2.15
CA VAL A 14 0.84 14.84 1.22
C VAL A 14 -0.45 15.67 1.27
N ASP A 15 -0.91 16.07 2.45
CA ASP A 15 -2.02 16.99 2.66
C ASP A 15 -1.61 18.44 2.37
N SER A 16 -1.29 18.70 1.10
CA SER A 16 -0.85 20.01 0.60
C SER A 16 -1.83 21.15 0.91
N GLU A 17 -3.12 20.82 1.02
CA GLU A 17 -4.20 21.77 1.28
C GLU A 17 -4.49 21.95 2.78
N LYS A 18 -3.83 21.16 3.65
CA LYS A 18 -3.97 21.21 5.11
C LYS A 18 -5.42 21.02 5.58
N THR A 19 -6.15 20.15 4.89
CA THR A 19 -7.55 19.85 5.21
C THR A 19 -7.67 18.92 6.43
N GLY A 20 -6.58 18.29 6.83
CA GLY A 20 -6.56 17.21 7.83
C GLY A 20 -6.86 15.84 7.24
N ASN A 21 -7.08 15.75 5.92
CA ASN A 21 -7.37 14.51 5.21
C ASN A 21 -6.63 14.45 3.87
N ILE A 22 -6.29 13.23 3.43
CA ILE A 22 -5.64 12.97 2.15
C ILE A 22 -6.67 12.45 1.14
N THR A 23 -6.75 13.10 0.00
CA THR A 23 -7.54 12.62 -1.15
C THR A 23 -6.76 11.58 -1.96
N ALA A 24 -7.47 10.77 -2.76
CA ALA A 24 -6.86 9.81 -3.67
C ALA A 24 -5.86 10.44 -4.66
N ILE A 25 -6.11 11.68 -5.07
CA ILE A 25 -5.24 12.43 -6.00
C ILE A 25 -3.94 12.81 -5.29
N GLN A 26 -4.02 13.32 -4.06
CA GLN A 26 -2.84 13.66 -3.26
C GLN A 26 -2.00 12.41 -2.95
N LEU A 27 -2.64 11.32 -2.54
CA LEU A 27 -1.94 10.05 -2.28
C LEU A 27 -1.26 9.51 -3.55
N LYS A 28 -1.93 9.54 -4.71
CA LYS A 28 -1.35 9.14 -5.99
C LYS A 28 -0.10 9.94 -6.33
N SER A 29 -0.17 11.26 -6.20
CA SER A 29 0.96 12.15 -6.46
C SER A 29 2.12 11.87 -5.51
N ALA A 30 1.84 11.62 -4.24
CA ALA A 30 2.87 11.27 -3.25
C ALA A 30 3.56 9.94 -3.56
N LEU A 31 2.81 8.92 -3.97
CA LEU A 31 3.36 7.62 -4.37
C LEU A 31 4.22 7.74 -5.64
N ALA A 32 3.80 8.56 -6.61
CA ALA A 32 4.58 8.81 -7.83
C ALA A 32 5.97 9.41 -7.54
N VAL A 33 6.09 10.28 -6.52
CA VAL A 33 7.39 10.82 -6.07
C VAL A 33 8.33 9.70 -5.58
N GLY A 34 7.78 8.61 -5.05
CA GLY A 34 8.51 7.42 -4.63
C GLY A 34 8.73 6.38 -5.74
N ASN A 35 8.55 6.74 -7.02
CA ASN A 35 8.56 5.83 -8.17
C ASN A 35 7.49 4.72 -8.10
N LEU A 36 6.41 4.95 -7.36
CA LEU A 36 5.27 4.04 -7.29
C LEU A 36 4.10 4.61 -8.10
N GLU A 37 4.07 4.27 -9.38
CA GLU A 37 2.99 4.69 -10.27
C GLU A 37 1.83 3.69 -10.24
N PHE A 38 0.73 4.10 -9.60
CA PHE A 38 -0.51 3.32 -9.58
C PHE A 38 -1.64 4.03 -10.31
N PRO A 39 -2.54 3.31 -11.00
CA PRO A 39 -3.80 3.87 -11.49
C PRO A 39 -4.60 4.49 -10.35
N LEU A 40 -5.36 5.55 -10.63
CA LEU A 40 -6.17 6.23 -9.61
C LEU A 40 -7.17 5.27 -8.96
N SER A 41 -7.72 4.33 -9.72
CA SER A 41 -8.63 3.28 -9.22
C SER A 41 -8.00 2.42 -8.13
N VAL A 42 -6.71 2.07 -8.28
CA VAL A 42 -5.95 1.29 -7.29
C VAL A 42 -5.71 2.12 -6.03
N VAL A 43 -5.32 3.39 -6.16
CA VAL A 43 -5.13 4.29 -5.01
C VAL A 43 -6.44 4.52 -4.27
N GLN A 44 -7.57 4.63 -4.98
CA GLN A 44 -8.89 4.70 -4.36
C GLN A 44 -9.25 3.41 -3.62
N GLN A 45 -8.86 2.23 -4.12
CA GLN A 45 -9.01 0.97 -3.38
C GLN A 45 -8.16 0.98 -2.10
N MET A 46 -6.93 1.48 -2.15
CA MET A 46 -6.07 1.64 -0.96
C MET A 46 -6.74 2.49 0.12
N ILE A 47 -7.35 3.62 -0.26
CA ILE A 47 -8.10 4.45 0.68
C ILE A 47 -9.31 3.69 1.23
N ARG A 48 -10.13 3.09 0.37
CA ARG A 48 -11.34 2.35 0.80
C ARG A 48 -11.07 1.21 1.78
N MET A 49 -9.87 0.62 1.78
CA MET A 49 -9.51 -0.43 2.74
C MET A 49 -9.36 0.10 4.17
N TYR A 50 -9.06 1.38 4.35
CA TYR A 50 -8.77 2.01 5.64
C TYR A 50 -9.70 3.19 5.98
N ASP A 51 -10.55 3.64 5.04
CA ASP A 51 -11.58 4.67 5.22
C ASP A 51 -12.75 4.12 6.05
N PHE A 52 -12.64 4.25 7.38
CA PHE A 52 -13.62 3.69 8.32
C PHE A 52 -14.84 4.58 8.48
N ASP A 53 -14.67 5.90 8.32
CA ASP A 53 -15.76 6.87 8.40
C ASP A 53 -16.50 7.04 7.06
N ARG A 54 -15.98 6.45 5.98
CA ARG A 54 -16.54 6.43 4.61
C ARG A 54 -16.66 7.81 4.00
N ASN A 55 -15.78 8.73 4.35
CA ASN A 55 -15.78 10.08 3.81
C ASN A 55 -15.08 10.17 2.43
N GLY A 56 -14.47 9.07 1.94
CA GLY A 56 -13.79 9.01 0.65
C GLY A 56 -12.39 9.62 0.64
N THR A 57 -11.88 10.00 1.81
CA THR A 57 -10.55 10.55 2.06
C THR A 57 -9.87 9.76 3.17
N MET A 58 -8.64 10.13 3.53
CA MET A 58 -7.85 9.41 4.52
C MET A 58 -7.35 10.36 5.59
N SER A 59 -7.84 10.16 6.81
CA SER A 59 -7.34 10.85 8.01
C SER A 59 -5.95 10.34 8.42
N PHE A 60 -5.30 11.03 9.35
CA PHE A 60 -3.98 10.63 9.84
C PHE A 60 -3.96 9.24 10.47
N ASP A 61 -4.99 8.88 11.23
CA ASP A 61 -5.05 7.58 11.91
C ASP A 61 -5.22 6.43 10.90
N GLU A 62 -6.04 6.63 9.87
CA GLU A 62 -6.25 5.68 8.77
C GLU A 62 -4.99 5.52 7.94
N PHE A 63 -4.28 6.63 7.70
CA PHE A 63 -3.00 6.65 7.03
C PHE A 63 -1.92 5.87 7.78
N VAL A 64 -1.86 5.98 9.11
CA VAL A 64 -0.97 5.15 9.93
C VAL A 64 -1.31 3.66 9.77
N GLY A 65 -2.60 3.32 9.66
CA GLY A 65 -3.06 1.97 9.34
C GLY A 65 -2.54 1.47 8.00
N LEU A 66 -2.75 2.24 6.94
CA LEU A 66 -2.26 1.93 5.60
C LEU A 66 -0.73 1.78 5.57
N ASN A 67 0.01 2.72 6.18
CA ASN A 67 1.47 2.68 6.22
C ASN A 67 2.00 1.41 6.91
N LYS A 68 1.39 1.00 8.04
CA LYS A 68 1.76 -0.25 8.72
C LYS A 68 1.59 -1.47 7.81
N PHE A 69 0.52 -1.49 7.03
CA PHE A 69 0.29 -2.56 6.06
C PHE A 69 1.31 -2.54 4.92
N LEU A 70 1.60 -1.38 4.35
CA LEU A 70 2.62 -1.24 3.30
C LEU A 70 4.01 -1.68 3.79
N LEU A 71 4.39 -1.33 5.02
CA LEU A 71 5.64 -1.81 5.62
C LEU A 71 5.66 -3.33 5.81
N LYS A 72 4.54 -3.93 6.23
CA LYS A 72 4.40 -5.39 6.36
C LYS A 72 4.57 -6.08 5.00
N VAL A 73 3.97 -5.52 3.95
CA VAL A 73 4.10 -5.97 2.57
C VAL A 73 5.56 -5.86 2.13
N GLN A 74 6.17 -4.69 2.24
CA GLN A 74 7.57 -4.47 1.86
C GLN A 74 8.50 -5.46 2.55
N GLN A 75 8.38 -5.65 3.87
CA GLN A 75 9.20 -6.62 4.59
C GLN A 75 8.97 -8.06 4.13
N ALA A 76 7.72 -8.44 3.86
CA ALA A 76 7.40 -9.78 3.41
C ALA A 76 8.02 -10.11 2.06
N PHE A 77 8.05 -9.14 1.14
CA PHE A 77 8.54 -9.34 -0.22
C PHE A 77 10.05 -9.04 -0.37
N SER A 78 10.62 -8.07 0.36
CA SER A 78 12.07 -7.80 0.32
C SER A 78 12.91 -8.98 0.81
N ASP A 79 12.42 -9.74 1.80
CA ASP A 79 13.08 -10.98 2.26
C ASP A 79 13.13 -12.06 1.15
N LEU A 80 12.23 -11.97 0.17
CA LEU A 80 12.02 -12.98 -0.88
C LEU A 80 12.65 -12.57 -2.22
N GLU A 81 12.79 -11.26 -2.48
CA GLU A 81 13.33 -10.71 -3.74
C GLU A 81 14.81 -11.10 -3.97
N ARG A 82 15.56 -11.46 -2.91
CA ARG A 82 16.96 -11.95 -2.96
C ARG A 82 17.91 -11.13 -3.84
N GLY A 83 17.63 -9.84 -4.07
CA GLY A 83 18.43 -8.95 -4.92
C GLY A 83 18.32 -9.21 -6.42
N LEU A 84 17.34 -10.01 -6.87
CA LEU A 84 17.14 -10.33 -8.28
C LEU A 84 16.35 -9.24 -9.03
N GLY A 85 15.67 -8.35 -8.33
CA GLY A 85 14.81 -7.32 -8.92
C GLY A 85 13.46 -7.86 -9.45
N TYR A 86 13.16 -9.14 -9.21
CA TYR A 86 11.89 -9.77 -9.53
C TYR A 86 11.59 -10.89 -8.53
N LEU A 87 10.31 -11.27 -8.44
CA LEU A 87 9.84 -12.38 -7.61
C LEU A 87 9.29 -13.49 -8.51
N VAL A 88 9.67 -14.73 -8.23
CA VAL A 88 9.04 -15.90 -8.87
C VAL A 88 7.68 -16.19 -8.20
N PRO A 89 6.73 -16.84 -8.88
CA PRO A 89 5.39 -17.07 -8.33
C PRO A 89 5.37 -17.76 -6.96
N ASP A 90 6.29 -18.70 -6.71
CA ASP A 90 6.41 -19.38 -5.41
C ASP A 90 6.80 -18.40 -4.28
N ASP A 91 7.66 -17.43 -4.58
CA ASP A 91 8.03 -16.38 -3.63
C ASP A 91 6.87 -15.38 -3.45
N VAL A 92 6.11 -15.08 -4.50
CA VAL A 92 4.90 -14.25 -4.35
C VAL A 92 3.88 -14.94 -3.44
N TYR A 93 3.64 -16.24 -3.64
CA TYR A 93 2.74 -17.03 -2.81
C TYR A 93 3.18 -17.04 -1.33
N LYS A 94 4.47 -17.28 -1.05
CA LYS A 94 5.01 -17.22 0.31
C LYS A 94 4.86 -15.84 0.94
N GLY A 95 5.08 -14.78 0.17
CA GLY A 95 4.89 -13.39 0.61
C GLY A 95 3.45 -13.14 1.03
N LEU A 96 2.48 -13.53 0.19
CA LEU A 96 1.04 -13.41 0.47
C LEU A 96 0.64 -14.16 1.75
N VAL A 97 1.11 -15.41 1.92
CA VAL A 97 0.86 -16.20 3.13
C VAL A 97 1.43 -15.51 4.38
N LYS A 98 2.65 -14.95 4.29
CA LYS A 98 3.31 -14.25 5.40
C LYS A 98 2.55 -12.98 5.83
N ILE A 99 1.89 -12.30 4.90
CA ILE A 99 1.05 -11.13 5.24
C ILE A 99 -0.37 -11.49 5.65
N GLY A 100 -0.78 -12.76 5.54
CA GLY A 100 -2.04 -13.31 6.04
C GLY A 100 -3.08 -13.63 4.95
N PHE A 101 -2.71 -13.58 3.67
CA PHE A 101 -3.58 -14.00 2.57
C PHE A 101 -3.27 -15.44 2.16
N SER A 102 -4.31 -16.27 2.12
CA SER A 102 -4.23 -17.63 1.61
C SER A 102 -5.16 -17.75 0.41
N LEU A 103 -4.56 -17.93 -0.77
CA LEU A 103 -5.30 -18.16 -2.01
C LEU A 103 -5.16 -19.64 -2.39
N ASP A 104 -6.23 -20.24 -2.89
CA ASP A 104 -6.14 -21.51 -3.59
C ASP A 104 -5.37 -21.33 -4.91
N SER A 105 -4.84 -22.44 -5.44
CA SER A 105 -3.98 -22.41 -6.61
C SER A 105 -4.64 -21.73 -7.83
N PRO A 106 -5.88 -22.05 -8.22
CA PRO A 106 -6.59 -21.30 -9.27
C PRO A 106 -6.64 -19.80 -9.04
N SER A 107 -7.12 -19.35 -7.87
CA SER A 107 -7.21 -17.91 -7.55
C SER A 107 -5.86 -17.20 -7.59
N PHE A 108 -4.80 -17.85 -7.12
CA PHE A 108 -3.45 -17.31 -7.15
C PHE A 108 -2.95 -17.09 -8.58
N TYR A 109 -3.05 -18.11 -9.44
CA TYR A 109 -2.58 -18.00 -10.83
C TYR A 109 -3.39 -16.98 -11.63
N THR A 110 -4.71 -16.88 -11.43
CA THR A 110 -5.53 -15.84 -12.07
C THR A 110 -5.01 -14.43 -11.76
N VAL A 111 -4.71 -14.14 -10.49
CA VAL A 111 -4.20 -12.82 -10.07
C VAL A 111 -2.78 -12.57 -10.60
N CYS A 112 -1.96 -13.61 -10.77
CA CYS A 112 -0.62 -13.47 -11.34
C CYS A 112 -0.61 -13.31 -12.87
N GLU A 113 -1.63 -13.83 -13.57
CA GLU A 113 -1.73 -13.74 -15.04
C GLU A 113 -2.41 -12.45 -15.52
N GLU A 114 -3.27 -11.83 -14.69
CA GLU A 114 -3.84 -10.52 -14.98
C GLU A 114 -2.79 -9.40 -14.84
N SER A 115 -2.01 -9.20 -15.90
CA SER A 115 -1.14 -8.03 -16.06
C SER A 115 -2.00 -6.79 -16.34
N PHE A 116 -1.82 -5.72 -15.56
CA PHE A 116 -2.30 -4.37 -15.87
C PHE A 116 -1.38 -3.67 -16.87
#